data_AF-A0A1F5XFT5-F1
#
_entry.id   AF-A0A1F5XFT5-F1
#
_cell.length_a   1.000
_cell.length_b   1.000
_cell.length_c   1.000
_cell.angle_alpha   90.00
_cell.angle_beta   90.00
_cell.angle_gamma   90.00
#
_symmetry.space_group_name_H-M   'P 1'
#
loop_
_entity.id
_entity.type
_entity.pdbx_description
1 polymer ?
#
loop_
_entity_poly.entity_id
_entity_poly.type
_entity_poly.pdbx_seq_one_letter_code
_entity_poly.pdbx_strand_id
1 'polypeptide(L)'
;MRAKSGIKVRQPLAKLSVRKTRISGSALFDILRDELNVKDIIVDPKISDEIALDTVITPELKKEGVSRELVRSIQELRKRAGLHPRDFIDASIEGKELGGEEKRVKEGARIRVITYGRPLSAPLVRETFDVDGETYTVVIGKSER
;
A
#
# COMPACT_ATOMS: atom_id res chain seq x y z
N MET A 1 6.99 4.50 17.72
CA MET A 1 7.19 5.56 16.72
C MET A 1 5.97 5.71 15.83
N ARG A 2 5.58 4.73 15.00
CA ARG A 2 4.37 4.84 14.16
C ARG A 2 3.05 4.87 14.95
N ALA A 3 2.91 3.99 15.95
CA ALA A 3 1.72 3.92 16.81
C ALA A 3 1.48 5.21 17.63
N LYS A 4 2.56 5.90 18.05
CA LYS A 4 2.46 7.17 18.78
C LYS A 4 2.01 8.33 17.88
N SER A 5 2.22 8.23 16.58
CA SER A 5 1.84 9.24 15.58
C SER A 5 0.57 8.85 14.78
N GLY A 6 -0.08 7.72 15.11
CA GLY A 6 -1.26 7.24 14.38
C GLY A 6 -1.01 6.79 12.93
N ILE A 7 0.24 6.66 12.51
CA ILE A 7 0.59 6.35 11.11
C ILE A 7 0.49 4.85 10.86
N LYS A 8 -0.41 4.44 9.95
CA LYS A 8 -0.57 3.03 9.52
C LYS A 8 0.74 2.47 8.97
N VAL A 9 1.04 1.20 9.22
CA VAL A 9 2.32 0.56 8.80
C VAL A 9 2.57 0.65 7.29
N ARG A 10 1.50 0.59 6.48
CA ARG A 10 1.58 0.64 5.01
C ARG A 10 1.66 2.05 4.41
N GLN A 11 1.50 3.10 5.21
CA GLN A 11 1.72 4.48 4.77
C GLN A 11 3.22 4.70 4.52
N PRO A 12 3.70 4.90 3.28
CA PRO A 12 5.11 5.23 3.08
C PRO A 12 5.44 6.58 3.72
N LEU A 13 6.66 6.72 4.21
CA LEU A 13 7.21 7.96 4.76
C LEU A 13 8.42 8.42 3.95
N ALA A 14 8.67 9.72 3.95
CA ALA A 14 9.75 10.30 3.15
C ALA A 14 11.12 9.80 3.62
N LYS A 15 11.40 9.87 4.92
CA LYS A 15 12.72 9.53 5.45
C LYS A 15 12.69 9.05 6.89
N LEU A 16 13.73 8.28 7.21
CA LEU A 16 14.19 7.96 8.55
C LEU A 16 15.53 8.65 8.77
N SER A 17 15.67 9.42 9.85
CA SER A 17 16.95 9.93 10.31
C SER A 17 17.46 9.08 11.47
N VAL A 18 18.72 8.66 11.41
CA VAL A 18 19.41 7.95 12.51
C VAL A 18 20.60 8.79 12.97
N ARG A 19 20.78 8.94 14.29
CA ARG A 19 21.83 9.80 14.82
C ARG A 19 23.23 9.26 14.53
N LYS A 20 23.41 7.97 14.80
CA LYS A 20 24.63 7.21 14.57
C LYS A 20 24.23 5.80 14.19
N THR A 21 24.96 5.21 13.25
CA THR A 21 24.77 3.81 12.88
C THR A 21 26.12 3.13 12.78
N ARG A 22 26.19 1.89 13.26
CA ARG A 22 27.32 0.98 13.01
C ARG A 22 27.13 0.19 11.70
N ILE A 23 25.98 0.34 11.07
CA ILE A 23 25.62 -0.32 9.83
C ILE A 23 26.26 0.45 8.69
N SER A 24 27.20 -0.21 8.01
CA SER A 24 27.89 0.30 6.84
C SER A 24 27.56 -0.63 5.67
N GLY A 25 26.72 -0.19 4.74
CA GLY A 25 26.40 -0.98 3.54
C GLY A 25 25.03 -0.67 2.96
N SER A 26 24.96 -0.47 1.65
CA SER A 26 23.72 -0.16 0.92
C SER A 26 22.67 -1.27 1.07
N ALA A 27 23.07 -2.54 0.96
CA ALA A 27 22.14 -3.68 1.01
C ALA A 27 21.31 -3.75 2.30
N LEU A 28 21.89 -3.39 3.45
CA LEU A 28 21.15 -3.40 4.72
C LEU A 28 20.23 -2.17 4.85
N PHE A 29 20.63 -1.02 4.31
CA PHE A 29 19.71 0.12 4.20
C PHE A 29 18.53 -0.20 3.29
N ASP A 30 18.73 -0.94 2.21
CA ASP A 30 17.66 -1.35 1.30
C ASP A 30 16.61 -2.20 2.04
N ILE A 31 17.06 -3.22 2.78
CA ILE A 31 16.18 -4.06 3.61
C ILE A 31 15.43 -3.21 4.65
N LEU A 32 16.12 -2.29 5.31
CA LEU A 32 15.50 -1.42 6.32
C LEU A 32 14.47 -0.46 5.70
N ARG A 33 14.74 0.06 4.49
CA ARG A 33 13.79 0.92 3.76
C ARG A 33 12.50 0.18 3.46
N ASP A 34 12.63 -1.07 3.02
CA ASP A 34 11.48 -1.92 2.70
C ASP A 34 10.68 -2.28 3.95
N GLU A 35 11.34 -2.71 5.03
CA GLU A 35 10.66 -3.11 6.28
C GLU A 35 9.97 -1.93 6.97
N LEU A 36 10.60 -0.75 6.97
CA LEU A 36 10.06 0.45 7.62
C LEU A 36 9.14 1.26 6.73
N ASN A 37 9.01 0.91 5.44
CA ASN A 37 8.29 1.66 4.42
C ASN A 37 8.72 3.13 4.35
N VAL A 38 10.02 3.38 4.28
CA VAL A 38 10.61 4.72 4.14
C VAL A 38 11.31 4.84 2.79
N LYS A 39 11.24 6.02 2.16
CA LYS A 39 11.92 6.23 0.87
C LYS A 39 13.43 6.39 1.02
N ASP A 40 13.87 6.98 2.13
CA ASP A 40 15.28 7.23 2.41
C ASP A 40 15.66 6.99 3.88
N ILE A 41 16.93 6.68 4.12
CA ILE A 41 17.52 6.59 5.46
C ILE A 41 18.78 7.44 5.47
N ILE A 42 18.78 8.48 6.30
CA ILE A 42 19.92 9.40 6.44
C ILE A 42 20.55 9.29 7.82
N VAL A 43 21.87 9.44 7.87
CA VAL A 43 22.60 9.56 9.14
C VAL A 43 22.75 11.05 9.45
N ASP A 44 22.07 11.53 10.48
CA ASP A 44 22.11 12.94 10.90
C ASP A 44 22.54 13.04 12.38
N PRO A 45 23.81 13.34 12.67
CA PRO A 45 24.30 13.47 14.05
C PRO A 45 23.61 14.56 14.88
N LYS A 46 22.85 15.46 14.24
CA LYS A 46 22.23 16.63 14.87
C LYS A 46 20.84 16.36 15.46
N ILE A 47 20.21 15.21 15.16
CA ILE A 47 18.89 14.91 15.70
C ILE A 47 18.94 14.67 17.22
N SER A 48 17.89 15.10 17.94
CA SER A 48 17.75 15.03 19.41
C SER A 48 17.46 13.62 19.96
N ASP A 49 16.88 12.76 19.13
CA ASP A 49 16.63 11.36 19.46
C ASP A 49 17.62 10.46 18.72
N GLU A 50 17.70 9.17 19.08
CA GLU A 50 18.53 8.22 18.33
C GLU A 50 18.00 7.99 16.90
N ILE A 51 16.68 8.11 16.74
CA ILE A 51 15.96 7.87 15.49
C ILE A 51 14.79 8.86 15.39
N ALA A 52 14.57 9.42 14.20
CA ALA A 52 13.44 10.29 13.90
C ALA A 52 12.79 9.91 12.56
N LEU A 53 11.46 9.81 12.53
CA LEU A 53 10.68 9.64 11.29
C LEU A 53 10.20 10.99 10.79
N ASP A 54 10.26 11.19 9.48
CA ASP A 54 9.52 12.27 8.85
C ASP A 54 8.04 11.90 8.76
N THR A 55 7.23 12.58 9.57
CA THR A 55 5.79 12.34 9.66
C THR A 55 4.98 13.20 8.70
N VAL A 56 5.62 14.02 7.86
CA VAL A 56 4.91 14.81 6.85
C VAL A 56 4.47 13.88 5.72
N ILE A 57 3.15 13.74 5.55
CA ILE A 57 2.55 12.92 4.50
C ILE A 57 2.19 13.83 3.32
N THR A 58 2.98 13.77 2.25
CA THR A 58 2.66 14.48 1.00
C THR A 58 1.48 13.81 0.28
N PRO A 59 0.79 14.51 -0.65
CA PRO A 59 -0.29 13.92 -1.44
C PRO A 59 0.13 12.64 -2.18
N GLU A 60 1.36 12.55 -2.67
CA GLU A 60 1.91 11.39 -3.36
C GLU A 60 2.12 10.21 -2.41
N LEU A 61 2.70 10.47 -1.23
CA LEU A 61 2.84 9.45 -0.19
C LEU A 61 1.48 8.94 0.28
N LYS A 62 0.47 9.83 0.40
CA LYS A 62 -0.90 9.43 0.75
C LYS A 62 -1.50 8.51 -0.31
N LYS A 63 -1.39 8.87 -1.60
CA LYS A 63 -1.87 8.05 -2.73
C LYS A 63 -1.22 6.66 -2.73
N GLU A 64 0.09 6.59 -2.53
CA GLU A 64 0.79 5.31 -2.42
C GLU A 64 0.30 4.50 -1.20
N GLY A 65 0.10 5.14 -0.05
CA GLY A 65 -0.47 4.49 1.14
C GLY A 65 -1.83 3.87 0.86
N VAL A 66 -2.73 4.62 0.22
CA VAL A 66 -4.07 4.16 -0.19
C VAL A 66 -3.97 2.96 -1.13
N SER A 67 -3.09 3.02 -2.13
CA SER A 67 -2.89 1.92 -3.08
C SER A 67 -2.42 0.62 -2.39
N ARG A 68 -1.55 0.72 -1.37
CA ARG A 68 -1.04 -0.43 -0.61
C ARG A 68 -2.12 -1.05 0.27
N GLU A 69 -2.98 -0.22 0.87
CA GLU A 69 -4.15 -0.72 1.61
C GLU A 69 -5.14 -1.42 0.68
N LEU A 70 -5.41 -0.84 -0.50
CA LEU A 70 -6.28 -1.46 -1.50
C LEU A 70 -5.74 -2.82 -1.96
N VAL A 71 -4.44 -2.91 -2.28
CA VAL A 71 -3.80 -4.18 -2.64
C VAL A 71 -4.01 -5.22 -1.56
N ARG A 72 -3.80 -4.87 -0.28
CA ARG A 72 -4.05 -5.81 0.82
C ARG A 72 -5.52 -6.23 0.87
N SER A 73 -6.45 -5.28 0.86
CA SER A 73 -7.87 -5.62 0.96
C SER A 73 -8.32 -6.53 -0.18
N ILE A 74 -7.80 -6.30 -1.39
CA ILE A 74 -8.06 -7.16 -2.56
C ILE A 74 -7.46 -8.57 -2.38
N GLN A 75 -6.26 -8.69 -1.81
CA GLN A 75 -5.65 -9.98 -1.56
C GLN A 75 -6.38 -10.77 -0.44
N GLU A 76 -6.90 -10.09 0.58
CA GLU A 76 -7.77 -10.73 1.59
C GLU A 76 -9.10 -11.16 0.98
N LEU A 77 -9.72 -10.33 0.15
CA LEU A 77 -10.91 -10.66 -0.64
C LEU A 77 -10.67 -11.92 -1.49
N ARG A 78 -9.53 -11.97 -2.20
CA ARG A 78 -9.10 -13.10 -3.01
C ARG A 78 -9.01 -14.39 -2.19
N LYS A 79 -8.38 -14.33 -1.02
CA LYS A 79 -8.26 -15.47 -0.11
C LYS A 79 -9.63 -15.97 0.34
N ARG A 80 -10.55 -15.07 0.68
CA ARG A 80 -11.93 -15.43 1.06
C ARG A 80 -12.74 -16.02 -0.09
N ALA A 81 -12.48 -15.58 -1.33
CA ALA A 81 -13.08 -16.13 -2.54
C ALA A 81 -12.47 -17.49 -2.96
N GLY A 82 -11.48 -18.02 -2.24
CA GLY A 82 -10.81 -19.29 -2.57
C GLY A 82 -9.95 -19.23 -3.84
N LEU A 83 -9.56 -18.05 -4.29
CA LEU A 83 -8.75 -17.84 -5.49
C LEU A 83 -7.26 -18.01 -5.17
N HIS A 84 -6.50 -18.58 -6.12
CA HIS A 84 -5.07 -18.83 -5.91
C HIS A 84 -4.25 -17.54 -6.14
N PRO A 85 -3.15 -17.30 -5.40
CA PRO A 85 -2.32 -16.10 -5.58
C PRO A 85 -1.77 -15.91 -7.00
N ARG A 86 -1.64 -16.99 -7.78
CA ARG A 86 -1.15 -16.96 -9.17
C ARG A 86 -2.22 -16.57 -10.19
N ASP A 87 -3.50 -16.67 -9.82
CA ASP A 87 -4.61 -16.40 -10.71
C ASP A 87 -4.69 -14.92 -11.07
N PHE A 88 -5.21 -14.66 -12.26
CA PHE A 88 -5.63 -13.32 -12.65
C PHE A 88 -7.08 -13.12 -12.23
N ILE A 89 -7.36 -11.94 -11.69
CA ILE A 89 -8.70 -11.52 -11.29
C ILE A 89 -9.10 -10.27 -12.07
N ASP A 90 -10.40 -10.02 -12.16
CA ASP A 90 -10.93 -8.72 -12.55
C ASP A 90 -11.53 -8.05 -11.32
N ALA A 91 -11.41 -6.73 -11.24
CA ALA A 91 -11.87 -5.95 -10.11
C ALA A 91 -12.74 -4.78 -10.56
N SER A 92 -13.82 -4.53 -9.84
CA SER A 92 -14.59 -3.29 -9.93
C SER A 92 -14.39 -2.52 -8.64
N ILE A 93 -14.01 -1.24 -8.76
CA ILE A 93 -13.73 -0.36 -7.63
C ILE A 93 -14.69 0.82 -7.68
N GLU A 94 -15.44 1.01 -6.62
CA GLU A 94 -16.27 2.18 -6.35
C GLU A 94 -15.63 2.99 -5.24
N GLY A 95 -15.44 4.29 -5.45
CA GLY A 95 -14.79 5.19 -4.51
C GLY A 95 -13.98 6.25 -5.23
N LYS A 96 -13.07 6.90 -4.51
CA LYS A 96 -12.17 7.91 -5.09
C LYS A 96 -11.18 7.28 -6.06
N GLU A 97 -10.98 7.91 -7.22
CA GLU A 97 -10.03 7.42 -8.22
C GLU A 97 -8.61 7.23 -7.65
N LEU A 98 -7.92 6.21 -8.17
CA LEU A 98 -6.57 5.83 -7.73
C LEU A 98 -5.48 6.86 -8.14
N GLY A 99 -5.81 7.84 -8.97
CA GLY A 99 -4.99 9.03 -9.18
C GLY A 99 -3.53 8.78 -9.58
N GLY A 100 -3.28 7.78 -10.43
CA GLY A 100 -1.96 7.34 -10.91
C GLY A 100 -1.49 5.99 -10.36
N GLU A 101 -2.14 5.47 -9.32
CA GLU A 101 -1.73 4.25 -8.60
C GLU A 101 -2.32 2.95 -9.15
N GLU A 102 -3.07 3.02 -10.24
CA GLU A 102 -3.76 1.87 -10.82
C GLU A 102 -2.79 0.73 -11.18
N LYS A 103 -1.61 1.07 -11.73
CA LYS A 103 -0.59 0.08 -12.09
C LYS A 103 -0.13 -0.72 -10.86
N ARG A 104 0.14 -0.04 -9.75
CA ARG A 104 0.56 -0.68 -8.50
C ARG A 104 -0.52 -1.60 -7.95
N VAL A 105 -1.78 -1.17 -8.01
CA VAL A 105 -2.91 -2.00 -7.58
C VAL A 105 -3.06 -3.24 -8.48
N LYS A 106 -2.95 -3.07 -9.81
CA LYS A 106 -2.99 -4.20 -10.76
C LYS A 106 -1.88 -5.20 -10.53
N GLU A 107 -0.64 -4.75 -10.39
CA GLU A 107 0.51 -5.63 -10.20
C GLU A 107 0.47 -6.31 -8.83
N GLY A 108 0.22 -5.54 -7.76
CA GLY A 108 0.20 -6.04 -6.39
C GLY A 108 -0.91 -7.05 -6.12
N ALA A 109 -2.02 -6.98 -6.86
CA ALA A 109 -3.15 -7.90 -6.74
C ALA A 109 -3.37 -8.81 -7.97
N ARG A 110 -2.45 -8.81 -8.94
CA ARG A 110 -2.55 -9.54 -10.23
C ARG A 110 -3.93 -9.40 -10.88
N ILE A 111 -4.36 -8.15 -11.00
CA ILE A 111 -5.63 -7.78 -11.63
C ILE A 111 -5.39 -7.58 -13.12
N ARG A 112 -6.22 -8.17 -13.98
CA ARG A 112 -6.16 -7.97 -15.42
C ARG A 112 -6.92 -6.72 -15.82
N VAL A 113 -8.17 -6.58 -15.37
CA VAL A 113 -9.02 -5.41 -15.64
C VAL A 113 -9.48 -4.77 -14.33
N ILE A 114 -9.35 -3.44 -14.24
CA ILE A 114 -10.01 -2.63 -13.23
C ILE A 114 -11.09 -1.83 -13.93
N THR A 115 -12.33 -1.95 -13.45
CA THR A 115 -13.44 -1.06 -13.83
C THR A 115 -13.79 -0.15 -12.65
N TYR A 116 -14.35 1.02 -12.95
CA TYR A 116 -14.80 1.96 -11.92
C TYR A 116 -16.32 2.09 -11.99
N GLY A 117 -17.01 1.74 -10.91
CA GLY A 117 -18.47 1.84 -10.81
C GLY A 117 -19.27 1.00 -11.82
N ARG A 118 -18.63 0.02 -12.48
CA ARG A 118 -19.29 -0.90 -13.42
C ARG A 118 -19.26 -2.32 -12.88
N PRO A 119 -20.38 -3.06 -12.88
CA PRO A 119 -20.41 -4.43 -12.40
C PRO A 119 -19.52 -5.34 -13.26
N LEU A 120 -18.95 -6.37 -12.62
CA LEU A 120 -18.23 -7.44 -13.31
C LEU A 120 -19.23 -8.44 -13.90
N SER A 121 -18.83 -9.13 -14.99
CA SER A 121 -19.62 -10.22 -15.60
C SER A 121 -19.78 -11.42 -14.67
N ALA A 122 -18.73 -11.77 -13.91
CA ALA A 122 -18.70 -12.90 -12.99
C ALA A 122 -18.17 -12.47 -11.60
N PRO A 123 -18.96 -11.73 -10.80
CA PRO A 123 -18.54 -11.31 -9.47
C PRO A 123 -18.51 -12.50 -8.49
N LEU A 124 -17.49 -12.58 -7.65
CA LEU A 124 -17.34 -13.64 -6.64
C LEU A 124 -17.53 -13.13 -5.22
N VAL A 125 -16.93 -11.99 -4.89
CA VAL A 125 -17.03 -11.40 -3.56
C VAL A 125 -17.01 -9.88 -3.65
N ARG A 126 -17.78 -9.23 -2.77
CA ARG A 126 -17.88 -7.79 -2.59
C ARG A 126 -17.54 -7.45 -1.15
N GLU A 127 -16.77 -6.39 -0.96
CA GLU A 127 -16.56 -5.80 0.37
C GLU A 127 -16.39 -4.29 0.27
N THR A 128 -16.85 -3.61 1.32
CA THR A 128 -16.66 -2.18 1.52
C THR A 128 -15.73 -1.97 2.71
N PHE A 129 -14.74 -1.10 2.56
CA PHE A 129 -13.78 -0.79 3.61
C PHE A 129 -13.34 0.68 3.55
N ASP A 130 -12.91 1.21 4.70
CA ASP A 130 -12.33 2.53 4.83
C ASP A 130 -10.82 2.50 4.60
N VAL A 131 -10.33 3.40 3.76
CA VAL A 131 -8.91 3.66 3.57
C VAL A 131 -8.64 5.15 3.78
N ASP A 132 -8.23 5.49 5.00
CA ASP A 132 -7.82 6.85 5.38
C ASP A 132 -8.96 7.88 5.26
N GLY A 133 -10.15 7.48 5.71
CA GLY A 133 -11.36 8.31 5.69
C GLY A 133 -12.11 8.29 4.36
N GLU A 134 -11.62 7.52 3.38
CA GLU A 134 -12.26 7.34 2.08
C GLU A 134 -12.85 5.93 2.00
N THR A 135 -14.13 5.83 1.66
CA THR A 135 -14.80 4.54 1.52
C THR A 135 -14.59 3.97 0.14
N TYR A 136 -14.11 2.73 0.09
CA TYR A 136 -13.96 1.95 -1.13
C TYR A 136 -14.86 0.73 -1.09
N THR A 137 -15.62 0.50 -2.15
CA THR A 137 -16.26 -0.79 -2.38
C THR A 137 -15.56 -1.50 -3.51
N VAL A 138 -15.11 -2.72 -3.24
CA VAL A 138 -14.40 -3.55 -4.20
C VAL A 138 -15.17 -4.83 -4.43
N VAL A 139 -15.37 -5.13 -5.70
CA VAL A 139 -15.87 -6.42 -6.17
C VAL A 139 -14.75 -7.10 -6.94
N ILE A 140 -14.48 -8.36 -6.67
CA ILE A 140 -13.55 -9.16 -7.49
C ILE A 140 -14.26 -10.34 -8.13
N GLY A 141 -13.78 -10.73 -9.31
CA GLY A 141 -14.22 -11.88 -10.08
C GLY A 141 -13.04 -12.65 -10.63
N LYS A 142 -13.25 -13.93 -10.99
CA LYS A 142 -12.24 -14.69 -11.71
C LYS A 142 -12.11 -14.09 -13.10
N SER A 143 -10.89 -13.82 -13.55
CA SER A 143 -10.70 -13.32 -14.90
C SER A 143 -10.81 -14.47 -15.89
N GLU A 144 -11.87 -14.47 -16.67
CA GLU A 144 -12.01 -15.38 -17.81
C GLU A 144 -11.06 -14.89 -18.90
N ARG A 145 -10.16 -15.77 -19.34
CA ARG A 145 -9.37 -15.57 -20.56
C ARG A 145 -9.83 -16.61 -21.55
#